data_AF-A0A2N6E741-F1
#
_entry.id   AF-A0A2N6E741-F1
#
_cell.length_a   1.000
_cell.length_b   1.000
_cell.length_c   1.000
_cell.angle_alpha   90.00
_cell.angle_beta   90.00
_cell.angle_gamma   90.00
#
_symmetry.space_group_name_H-M   'P 1'
#
loop_
_entity.id
_entity.type
_entity.pdbx_description
1 polymer ?
#
loop_
_entity_poly.entity_id
_entity_poly.type
_entity_poly.pdbx_seq_one_letter_code
_entity_poly.pdbx_strand_id
1 'polypeptide(L)'
;MAGYTDIIRRYATDDSRAGALPDAHGTGEVGLEAGEAGTRLAVRFAIRVEGGAVVDIRFQVFGCGFTVAACAALAELAEGHPLAEVDAIAPAWVDAVLGGLPEERAYCAELAAEALRGAVKSASGGDAVRSSVAAGAGDHAPRLSPSDPVYRQLMESPAPVGAAGEDRHLFACLIAVAAGEPSGLPAALGLEQEGVTAVMETYFPGADPDALFQHATPARGVPPETNGDVLAILLSHVPQDAQGRDLPASALLARILAARAAHPGHLWRAMGLFERPELSAAIARHLPTLAEANDRGMRWKRFLFKEACDLGGGTMCKSPDCGACSDYALCFAPD
;
A
#
# COMPACT_ATOMS: atom_id res chain seq x y z
N MET A 1 -19.52 2.07 3.37
CA MET A 1 -18.96 2.84 2.22
C MET A 1 -18.97 4.32 2.58
N ALA A 2 -17.96 4.78 3.32
CA ALA A 2 -17.75 6.22 3.51
C ALA A 2 -16.86 6.72 2.35
N GLY A 3 -17.19 7.86 1.74
CA GLY A 3 -16.33 8.55 0.75
C GLY A 3 -16.66 8.35 -0.74
N TYR A 4 -17.26 7.23 -1.16
CA TYR A 4 -17.75 7.08 -2.54
C TYR A 4 -19.16 7.67 -2.67
N THR A 5 -19.23 8.90 -3.17
CA THR A 5 -20.47 9.50 -3.66
C THR A 5 -21.01 8.70 -4.84
N ASP A 6 -22.30 8.83 -5.13
CA ASP A 6 -22.92 8.18 -6.30
C ASP A 6 -22.26 8.63 -7.61
N ILE A 7 -21.73 9.86 -7.63
CA ILE A 7 -21.00 10.43 -8.76
C ILE A 7 -19.67 9.70 -8.97
N ILE A 8 -18.88 9.51 -7.91
CA ILE A 8 -17.60 8.78 -8.01
C ILE A 8 -17.84 7.35 -8.46
N ARG A 9 -18.89 6.68 -7.96
CA ARG A 9 -19.22 5.31 -8.39
C ARG A 9 -19.55 5.25 -9.86
N ARG A 10 -20.38 6.19 -10.36
CA ARG A 10 -20.73 6.29 -11.79
C ARG A 10 -19.47 6.36 -12.65
N TYR A 11 -18.57 7.31 -12.37
CA TYR A 11 -17.35 7.46 -13.16
C TYR A 11 -16.36 6.30 -12.98
N ALA A 12 -16.27 5.71 -11.79
CA ALA A 12 -15.38 4.57 -11.54
C ALA A 12 -15.78 3.31 -12.32
N THR A 13 -17.06 3.18 -12.70
CA THR A 13 -17.59 2.08 -13.51
C THR A 13 -17.81 2.45 -14.97
N ASP A 14 -17.50 3.69 -15.37
CA ASP A 14 -17.64 4.14 -16.75
C ASP A 14 -16.42 3.69 -17.57
N ASP A 15 -16.65 2.71 -18.44
CA ASP A 15 -15.65 2.16 -19.36
C ASP A 15 -15.75 2.71 -20.79
N SER A 16 -16.63 3.69 -21.04
CA SER A 16 -16.91 4.21 -22.38
C SER A 16 -15.67 4.78 -23.09
N ARG A 17 -14.71 5.28 -22.30
CA ARG A 17 -13.42 5.86 -22.75
C ARG A 17 -12.21 5.05 -22.26
N ALA A 18 -12.43 3.88 -21.68
CA ALA A 18 -11.34 2.98 -21.33
C ALA A 18 -10.79 2.28 -22.58
N GLY A 19 -9.49 2.01 -22.59
CA GLY A 19 -8.83 1.21 -23.62
C GLY A 19 -7.67 1.92 -24.32
N ALA A 20 -7.15 1.28 -25.37
CA ALA A 20 -6.07 1.83 -26.17
C ALA A 20 -6.63 2.61 -27.38
N LEU A 21 -5.88 3.62 -27.84
CA LEU A 21 -6.13 4.35 -29.09
C LEU A 21 -4.89 4.24 -29.98
N PRO A 22 -4.84 3.28 -30.92
CA PRO A 22 -3.65 3.04 -31.75
C PRO A 22 -3.23 4.23 -32.62
N ASP A 23 -4.20 4.98 -33.16
CA ASP A 23 -3.98 6.11 -34.07
C ASP A 23 -4.04 7.47 -33.35
N ALA A 24 -3.52 7.52 -32.12
CA ALA A 24 -3.51 8.74 -31.32
C ALA A 24 -2.50 9.77 -31.88
N HIS A 25 -2.90 11.04 -31.93
CA HIS A 25 -2.00 12.15 -32.24
C HIS A 25 -1.12 12.54 -31.06
N GLY A 26 -1.58 12.29 -29.83
CA GLY A 26 -0.80 12.54 -28.63
C GLY A 26 -0.99 11.45 -27.58
N THR A 27 0.09 11.13 -26.88
CA THR A 27 0.05 10.21 -25.74
C THR A 27 0.81 10.79 -24.56
N GLY A 28 0.23 10.62 -23.37
CA GLY A 28 0.83 11.03 -22.12
C GLY A 28 0.72 9.91 -21.12
N GLU A 29 1.83 9.59 -20.47
CA GLU A 29 1.94 8.49 -19.54
C GLU A 29 2.59 8.95 -18.25
N VAL A 30 1.98 8.52 -17.15
CA VAL A 30 2.54 8.63 -15.83
C VAL A 30 2.77 7.23 -15.27
N GLY A 31 4.02 6.96 -14.88
CA GLY A 31 4.44 5.72 -14.25
C GLY A 31 4.50 5.80 -12.73
N LEU A 32 4.59 4.63 -12.07
CA LEU A 32 4.98 4.54 -10.67
C LEU A 32 6.51 4.68 -10.60
N GLU A 33 7.00 5.77 -10.01
CA GLU A 33 8.44 6.01 -9.80
C GLU A 33 9.31 6.20 -11.06
N ALA A 34 10.47 6.84 -10.89
CA ALA A 34 11.39 7.14 -12.00
C ALA A 34 11.99 5.87 -12.65
N GLY A 35 12.06 4.77 -11.89
CA GLY A 35 12.61 3.49 -12.36
C GLY A 35 11.61 2.58 -13.09
N GLU A 36 10.30 2.78 -12.92
CA GLU A 36 9.27 1.92 -13.53
C GLU A 36 8.44 2.61 -14.64
N ALA A 37 8.83 3.83 -15.03
CA ALA A 37 8.23 4.55 -16.14
C ALA A 37 8.36 3.75 -17.45
N GLY A 38 7.22 3.36 -18.03
CA GLY A 38 7.16 2.50 -19.23
C GLY A 38 7.16 0.99 -18.96
N THR A 39 7.32 0.53 -17.71
CA THR A 39 7.19 -0.90 -17.35
C THR A 39 5.94 -1.18 -16.52
N ARG A 40 5.46 -0.20 -15.74
CA ARG A 40 4.21 -0.30 -14.98
C ARG A 40 3.40 0.99 -15.12
N LEU A 41 2.39 0.93 -15.98
CA LEU A 41 1.54 2.06 -16.31
C LEU A 41 0.64 2.42 -15.11
N ALA A 42 0.74 3.64 -14.54
CA ALA A 42 -0.23 4.11 -13.55
C ALA A 42 -1.45 4.71 -14.25
N VAL A 43 -1.24 5.70 -15.13
CA VAL A 43 -2.25 6.31 -15.98
C VAL A 43 -1.65 6.60 -17.36
N ARG A 44 -2.38 6.29 -18.42
CA ARG A 44 -2.12 6.74 -19.79
C ARG A 44 -3.35 7.42 -20.35
N PHE A 45 -3.13 8.54 -21.03
CA PHE A 45 -4.08 9.10 -21.97
C PHE A 45 -3.54 9.02 -23.39
N ALA A 46 -4.44 8.73 -24.33
CA ALA A 46 -4.18 8.77 -25.75
C ALA A 46 -5.32 9.57 -26.40
N ILE A 47 -4.97 10.60 -27.19
CA ILE A 47 -5.93 11.53 -27.78
C ILE A 47 -5.76 11.60 -29.29
N ARG A 48 -6.87 11.66 -30.02
CA ARG A 48 -6.95 12.03 -31.43
C ARG A 48 -7.49 13.44 -31.55
N VAL A 49 -6.87 14.24 -32.41
CA VAL A 49 -7.14 15.67 -32.56
C VAL A 49 -7.50 16.00 -33.99
N GLU A 50 -8.62 16.68 -34.21
CA GLU A 50 -9.01 17.23 -35.52
C GLU A 50 -9.43 18.69 -35.36
N GLY A 51 -9.00 19.55 -36.29
CA GLY A 51 -9.30 20.98 -36.21
C GLY A 51 -8.83 21.68 -34.92
N GLY A 52 -7.86 21.10 -34.21
CA GLY A 52 -7.36 21.60 -32.92
C GLY A 52 -8.18 21.16 -31.69
N ALA A 53 -9.20 20.33 -31.86
CA ALA A 53 -10.04 19.79 -30.79
C ALA A 53 -9.85 18.28 -30.62
N VAL A 54 -10.01 17.78 -29.40
CA VAL A 54 -9.95 16.35 -29.08
C VAL A 54 -11.23 15.68 -29.58
N VAL A 55 -11.13 14.83 -30.61
CA VAL A 55 -12.28 14.11 -31.19
C VAL A 55 -12.43 12.67 -30.70
N ASP A 56 -11.39 12.13 -30.04
CA ASP A 56 -11.43 10.83 -29.38
C ASP A 56 -10.35 10.83 -28.30
N ILE A 57 -10.67 10.23 -27.16
CA ILE A 57 -9.78 10.15 -26.00
C ILE A 57 -9.98 8.79 -25.35
N ARG A 58 -8.86 8.11 -25.10
CA ARG A 58 -8.84 6.83 -24.39
C ARG A 58 -7.87 6.88 -23.23
N PHE A 59 -8.26 6.21 -22.14
CA PHE A 59 -7.39 6.05 -21.00
C PHE A 59 -7.13 4.58 -20.66
N GLN A 60 -5.95 4.33 -20.12
CA GLN A 60 -5.58 3.06 -19.51
C GLN A 60 -5.04 3.37 -18.11
N VAL A 61 -5.51 2.67 -17.10
CA VAL A 61 -5.19 2.98 -15.71
C VAL A 61 -4.98 1.70 -14.91
N PHE A 62 -3.95 1.71 -14.07
CA PHE A 62 -3.74 0.71 -13.02
C PHE A 62 -3.74 1.45 -11.68
N GLY A 63 -4.92 1.65 -11.11
CA GLY A 63 -5.12 2.50 -9.94
C GLY A 63 -6.41 2.18 -9.19
N CYS A 64 -6.64 2.91 -8.09
CA CYS A 64 -7.85 2.76 -7.29
C CYS A 64 -9.08 3.29 -8.04
N GLY A 65 -10.30 2.95 -7.60
CA GLY A 65 -11.50 3.45 -8.26
C GLY A 65 -11.63 4.98 -8.27
N PHE A 66 -10.99 5.72 -7.36
CA PHE A 66 -10.90 7.19 -7.44
C PHE A 66 -10.01 7.64 -8.60
N THR A 67 -8.91 6.93 -8.88
CA THR A 67 -8.07 7.19 -10.07
C THR A 67 -8.83 6.86 -11.34
N VAL A 68 -9.58 5.75 -11.38
CA VAL A 68 -10.45 5.41 -12.52
C VAL A 68 -11.50 6.49 -12.73
N ALA A 69 -12.19 6.91 -11.66
CA ALA A 69 -13.20 7.96 -11.72
C ALA A 69 -12.63 9.29 -12.21
N ALA A 70 -11.45 9.69 -11.72
CA ALA A 70 -10.76 10.90 -12.18
C ALA A 70 -10.38 10.81 -13.65
N CYS A 71 -9.89 9.66 -14.12
CA CYS A 71 -9.56 9.47 -15.54
C CYS A 71 -10.81 9.55 -16.44
N ALA A 72 -11.90 8.89 -16.03
CA ALA A 72 -13.16 8.91 -16.77
C ALA A 72 -13.77 10.32 -16.81
N ALA A 73 -13.78 11.03 -15.68
CA ALA A 73 -14.25 12.42 -15.61
C ALA A 73 -13.41 13.35 -16.48
N LEU A 74 -12.08 13.23 -16.44
CA LEU A 74 -11.19 14.01 -17.31
C LEU A 74 -11.39 13.69 -18.79
N ALA A 75 -11.56 12.42 -19.14
CA ALA A 75 -11.81 12.01 -20.51
C ALA A 75 -13.13 12.61 -21.03
N GLU A 76 -14.18 12.60 -20.20
CA GLU A 76 -15.46 13.25 -20.51
C GLU A 76 -15.35 14.76 -20.67
N LEU A 77 -14.60 15.43 -19.79
CA LEU A 77 -14.37 16.88 -19.86
C LEU A 77 -13.53 17.31 -21.07
N ALA A 78 -12.63 16.45 -21.53
CA ALA A 78 -11.71 16.77 -22.61
C ALA A 78 -12.28 16.51 -24.00
N GLU A 79 -13.19 15.54 -24.14
CA GLU A 79 -13.76 15.17 -25.43
C GLU A 79 -14.59 16.32 -26.03
N GLY A 80 -14.31 16.64 -27.30
CA GLY A 80 -14.94 17.75 -28.02
C GLY A 80 -14.32 19.13 -27.76
N HIS A 81 -13.38 19.25 -26.82
CA HIS A 81 -12.78 20.54 -26.45
C HIS A 81 -11.45 20.83 -27.19
N PRO A 82 -11.13 22.12 -27.45
CA PRO A 82 -9.83 22.54 -27.97
C PRO A 82 -8.67 22.14 -27.06
N LEU A 83 -7.51 21.79 -27.62
CA LEU A 83 -6.33 21.41 -26.83
C LEU A 83 -5.93 22.44 -25.75
N ALA A 84 -6.10 23.73 -26.05
CA ALA A 84 -5.80 24.80 -25.08
C ALA A 84 -6.73 24.79 -23.86
N GLU A 85 -7.99 24.41 -24.03
CA GLU A 85 -8.94 24.25 -22.93
C GLU A 85 -8.64 22.98 -22.13
N VAL A 86 -8.28 21.89 -22.83
CA VAL A 86 -7.92 20.62 -22.20
C VAL A 86 -6.66 20.74 -21.34
N ASP A 87 -5.63 21.47 -21.82
CA ASP A 87 -4.40 21.73 -21.04
C ASP A 87 -4.66 22.53 -19.76
N ALA A 88 -5.71 23.38 -19.78
CA ALA A 88 -6.09 24.24 -18.67
C ALA A 88 -6.95 23.54 -17.60
N ILE A 89 -7.35 22.27 -17.81
CA ILE A 89 -8.16 21.54 -16.82
C ILE A 89 -7.34 21.34 -15.54
N ALA A 90 -7.79 21.98 -14.46
CA ALA A 90 -7.16 21.89 -13.15
C ALA A 90 -7.67 20.65 -12.37
N PRO A 91 -6.83 20.02 -11.52
CA PRO A 91 -7.26 18.91 -10.66
C PRO A 91 -8.48 19.25 -9.79
N ALA A 92 -8.58 20.50 -9.33
CA ALA A 92 -9.72 21.00 -8.56
C ALA A 92 -11.06 20.97 -9.32
N TRP A 93 -11.04 21.02 -10.66
CA TRP A 93 -12.26 20.91 -11.46
C TRP A 93 -12.71 19.47 -11.57
N VAL A 94 -11.76 18.53 -11.67
CA VAL A 94 -12.05 17.08 -11.61
C VAL A 94 -12.67 16.74 -10.27
N ASP A 95 -12.10 17.28 -9.19
CA ASP A 95 -12.63 17.13 -7.83
C ASP A 95 -14.09 17.62 -7.73
N ALA A 96 -14.38 18.81 -8.25
CA ALA A 96 -15.72 19.36 -8.29
C ALA A 96 -16.70 18.49 -9.10
N VAL A 97 -16.28 17.98 -10.26
CA VAL A 97 -17.09 17.08 -11.10
C VAL A 97 -17.39 15.76 -10.40
N LEU A 98 -16.45 15.25 -9.62
CA LEU A 98 -16.63 14.03 -8.82
C LEU A 98 -17.48 14.26 -7.55
N GLY A 99 -17.86 15.51 -7.25
CA GLY A 99 -18.61 15.86 -6.05
C GLY A 99 -17.74 15.86 -4.78
N GLY A 100 -16.43 16.07 -4.94
CA GLY A 100 -15.43 16.05 -3.87
C GLY A 100 -14.83 14.67 -3.65
N LEU A 101 -13.52 14.56 -3.82
CA LEU A 101 -12.70 13.44 -3.41
C LEU A 101 -12.38 13.58 -1.91
N PRO A 102 -12.23 12.45 -1.19
CA PRO A 102 -11.60 12.47 0.13
C PRO A 102 -10.22 13.15 0.08
N GLU A 103 -9.86 13.88 1.13
CA GLU A 103 -8.60 14.66 1.20
C GLU A 103 -7.37 13.77 0.93
N GLU A 104 -7.36 12.57 1.49
CA GLU A 104 -6.30 11.58 1.30
C GLU A 104 -6.25 11.00 -0.14
N ARG A 105 -7.21 11.32 -1.00
CA ARG A 105 -7.32 10.86 -2.40
C ARG A 105 -7.21 11.98 -3.43
N ALA A 106 -6.96 13.22 -3.03
CA ALA A 106 -6.82 14.36 -3.95
C ALA A 106 -5.77 14.12 -5.05
N TYR A 107 -4.70 13.40 -4.73
CA TYR A 107 -3.61 13.05 -5.68
C TYR A 107 -4.11 12.25 -6.91
N CYS A 108 -5.27 11.59 -6.83
CA CYS A 108 -5.82 10.83 -7.98
C CYS A 108 -6.18 11.75 -9.15
N ALA A 109 -6.73 12.94 -8.85
CA ALA A 109 -7.04 13.95 -9.86
C ALA A 109 -5.77 14.58 -10.44
N GLU A 110 -4.74 14.79 -9.60
CA GLU A 110 -3.45 15.34 -10.03
C GLU A 110 -2.75 14.41 -11.03
N LEU A 111 -2.68 13.12 -10.69
CA LEU A 111 -2.07 12.07 -11.52
C LEU A 111 -2.71 12.00 -12.91
N ALA A 112 -4.04 11.97 -12.95
CA ALA A 112 -4.78 11.87 -14.20
C ALA A 112 -4.65 13.15 -15.04
N ALA A 113 -4.71 14.33 -14.41
CA ALA A 113 -4.52 15.60 -15.09
C ALA A 113 -3.10 15.76 -15.68
N GLU A 114 -2.08 15.26 -14.97
CA GLU A 114 -0.71 15.26 -15.48
C GLU A 114 -0.54 14.38 -16.73
N ALA A 115 -1.08 13.16 -16.70
CA ALA A 115 -1.07 12.26 -17.86
C ALA A 115 -1.80 12.89 -19.06
N LEU A 116 -2.95 13.52 -18.84
CA LEU A 116 -3.71 14.20 -19.89
C LEU A 116 -2.93 15.40 -20.49
N ARG A 117 -2.33 16.24 -19.65
CA ARG A 117 -1.45 17.33 -20.11
C ARG A 117 -0.26 16.82 -20.92
N GLY A 118 0.31 15.69 -20.52
CA GLY A 118 1.33 14.98 -21.30
C GLY A 118 0.83 14.62 -22.70
N ALA A 119 -0.40 14.11 -22.81
CA ALA A 119 -1.02 13.77 -24.09
C ALA A 119 -1.27 15.00 -24.97
N VAL A 120 -1.73 16.11 -24.38
CA VAL A 120 -1.94 17.39 -25.09
C VAL A 120 -0.63 17.97 -25.63
N LYS A 121 0.43 17.96 -24.82
CA LYS A 121 1.77 18.41 -25.24
C LYS A 121 2.32 17.54 -26.36
N SER A 122 2.14 16.23 -26.26
CA SER A 122 2.53 15.29 -27.31
C SER A 122 1.75 15.55 -28.61
N ALA A 123 0.44 15.80 -28.55
CA ALA A 123 -0.36 16.11 -29.74
C ALA A 123 0.00 17.44 -30.42
N SER A 124 0.58 18.38 -29.68
CA SER A 124 0.97 19.71 -30.17
C SER A 124 2.38 19.76 -30.78
N GLY A 125 3.01 18.59 -31.00
CA GLY A 125 4.33 18.47 -31.64
C GLY A 125 5.48 18.15 -30.68
N GLY A 126 5.20 17.81 -29.43
CA GLY A 126 6.17 17.19 -28.52
C GLY A 126 6.28 15.68 -28.72
N ASP A 127 7.42 15.09 -28.38
CA ASP A 127 7.53 13.64 -28.25
C ASP A 127 6.55 13.11 -27.19
N ALA A 128 6.25 11.80 -27.23
CA ALA A 128 5.44 11.14 -26.21
C ALA A 128 5.98 11.44 -24.81
N VAL A 129 5.17 12.12 -23.99
CA VAL A 129 5.61 12.59 -22.67
C VAL A 129 5.43 11.46 -21.67
N ARG A 130 6.54 11.01 -21.10
CA ARG A 130 6.56 10.10 -19.96
C ARG A 130 7.07 10.87 -18.75
N SER A 131 6.23 11.04 -17.74
CA SER A 131 6.69 11.55 -16.45
C SER A 131 6.61 10.45 -15.39
N SER A 132 7.57 10.50 -14.48
CA SER A 132 7.49 9.75 -13.24
C SER A 132 6.85 10.66 -12.20
N VAL A 133 5.70 10.26 -11.68
CA VAL A 133 5.18 10.94 -10.50
C VAL A 133 5.89 10.34 -9.30
N ALA A 134 6.69 11.18 -8.64
CA ALA A 134 6.94 11.00 -7.22
C ALA A 134 5.56 11.14 -6.57
N ALA A 135 4.87 10.02 -6.37
CA ALA A 135 3.60 9.98 -5.66
C ALA A 135 3.78 10.80 -4.40
N GLY A 136 2.89 11.78 -4.18
CA GLY A 136 2.91 12.61 -2.97
C GLY A 136 3.25 11.74 -1.77
N ALA A 137 4.31 12.11 -1.07
CA ALA A 137 4.91 11.33 0.00
C ALA A 137 3.83 10.96 1.04
N GLY A 138 3.27 9.75 0.95
CA GLY A 138 2.13 9.39 1.79
C GLY A 138 1.71 7.93 1.74
N ASP A 139 1.51 7.33 0.56
CA ASP A 139 0.77 6.05 0.50
C ASP A 139 1.61 4.78 0.18
N HIS A 140 2.81 4.92 -0.38
CA HIS A 140 3.71 3.77 -0.65
C HIS A 140 5.14 3.92 -0.12
N ALA A 141 5.54 5.09 0.41
CA ALA A 141 6.84 5.25 1.03
C ALA A 141 6.94 4.43 2.34
N PRO A 142 8.12 3.90 2.67
CA PRO A 142 8.32 3.24 3.95
C PRO A 142 8.07 4.21 5.10
N ARG A 143 7.46 3.71 6.19
CA ARG A 143 7.19 4.55 7.39
C ARG A 143 8.48 4.94 8.10
N LEU A 144 9.53 4.15 7.91
CA LEU A 144 10.84 4.31 8.51
C LEU A 144 11.87 4.47 7.41
N SER A 145 13.04 4.97 7.79
CA SER A 145 14.22 4.98 6.95
C SER A 145 15.42 4.47 7.77
N PRO A 146 16.55 4.15 7.14
CA PRO A 146 17.79 3.84 7.86
C PRO A 146 18.24 4.95 8.82
N SER A 147 17.70 6.16 8.67
CA SER A 147 18.01 7.30 9.52
C SER A 147 17.12 7.43 10.78
N ASP A 148 16.14 6.55 10.96
CA ASP A 148 15.31 6.53 12.16
C ASP A 148 16.18 6.29 13.43
N PRO A 149 16.02 7.09 14.50
CA PRO A 149 16.89 7.00 15.68
C PRO A 149 16.82 5.65 16.39
N VAL A 150 15.62 5.08 16.53
CA VAL A 150 15.42 3.80 17.23
C VAL A 150 15.98 2.66 16.38
N TYR A 151 15.64 2.63 15.09
CA TYR A 151 16.17 1.63 14.16
C TYR A 151 17.70 1.64 14.14
N ARG A 152 18.31 2.83 14.00
CA ARG A 152 19.77 3.00 13.95
C ARG A 152 20.43 2.49 15.22
N GLN A 153 19.95 2.91 16.40
CA GLN A 153 20.52 2.47 17.68
C GLN A 153 20.47 0.94 17.84
N LEU A 154 19.36 0.30 17.45
CA LEU A 154 19.24 -1.16 17.47
C LEU A 154 20.24 -1.82 16.52
N MET A 155 20.37 -1.32 15.28
CA MET A 155 21.26 -1.92 14.29
C MET A 155 22.74 -1.68 14.58
N GLU A 156 23.10 -0.57 15.24
CA GLU A 156 24.45 -0.25 15.70
C GLU A 156 24.86 -1.03 16.96
N SER A 157 23.90 -1.60 17.70
CA SER A 157 24.21 -2.46 18.85
C SER A 157 24.97 -3.73 18.43
N PRO A 158 25.82 -4.29 19.31
CA PRO A 158 26.56 -5.53 19.03
C PRO A 158 25.62 -6.68 18.63
N ALA A 159 25.90 -7.30 17.48
CA ALA A 159 25.12 -8.44 17.01
C ALA A 159 25.41 -9.69 17.86
N PRO A 160 24.39 -10.38 18.40
CA PRO A 160 24.58 -11.64 19.11
C PRO A 160 25.05 -12.75 18.17
N VAL A 161 25.85 -13.67 18.70
CA VAL A 161 26.38 -14.81 17.93
C VAL A 161 25.22 -15.72 17.53
N GLY A 162 25.06 -15.93 16.22
CA GLY A 162 24.03 -16.82 15.66
C GLY A 162 22.71 -16.15 15.29
N ALA A 163 22.52 -14.86 15.56
CA ALA A 163 21.35 -14.12 15.07
C ALA A 163 21.55 -13.70 13.60
N ALA A 164 20.62 -14.08 12.73
CA ALA A 164 20.63 -13.67 11.32
C ALA A 164 20.48 -12.14 11.19
N GLY A 165 21.27 -11.53 10.29
CA GLY A 165 21.22 -10.08 10.07
C GLY A 165 19.85 -9.61 9.58
N GLU A 166 19.17 -10.45 8.81
CA GLU A 166 17.82 -10.24 8.30
C GLU A 166 16.77 -10.21 9.42
N ASP A 167 16.94 -11.04 10.45
CA ASP A 167 16.01 -11.06 11.59
C ASP A 167 16.28 -9.88 12.53
N ARG A 168 17.54 -9.50 12.71
CA ARG A 168 17.86 -8.23 13.41
C ARG A 168 17.23 -7.04 12.68
N HIS A 169 17.34 -6.96 11.36
CA HIS A 169 16.69 -5.90 10.59
C HIS A 169 15.16 -5.92 10.77
N LEU A 170 14.53 -7.09 10.61
CA LEU A 170 13.08 -7.25 10.77
C LEU A 170 12.59 -6.76 12.14
N PHE A 171 13.19 -7.25 13.23
CA PHE A 171 12.77 -6.87 14.57
C PHE A 171 13.14 -5.42 14.91
N ALA A 172 14.21 -4.85 14.33
CA ALA A 172 14.53 -3.44 14.49
C ALA A 172 13.45 -2.54 13.86
N CYS A 173 12.99 -2.88 12.65
CA CYS A 173 11.89 -2.17 11.99
C CYS A 173 10.59 -2.24 12.81
N LEU A 174 10.25 -3.43 13.33
CA LEU A 174 9.05 -3.64 14.15
C LEU A 174 9.10 -2.82 15.45
N ILE A 175 10.24 -2.82 16.15
CA ILE A 175 10.41 -2.05 17.39
C ILE A 175 10.37 -0.55 17.08
N ALA A 176 11.08 -0.07 16.06
CA ALA A 176 11.12 1.33 15.70
C ALA A 176 9.74 1.88 15.31
N VAL A 177 8.97 1.16 14.49
CA VAL A 177 7.64 1.62 14.08
C VAL A 177 6.66 1.63 15.26
N ALA A 178 6.78 0.66 16.17
CA ALA A 178 5.93 0.54 17.35
C ALA A 178 6.32 1.54 18.46
N ALA A 179 7.59 1.89 18.60
CA ALA A 179 8.06 2.89 19.56
C ALA A 179 7.49 4.29 19.27
N GLY A 180 7.19 4.60 18.01
CA GLY A 180 6.53 5.83 17.61
C GLY A 180 5.02 5.88 17.91
N GLU A 181 4.42 4.80 18.41
CA GLU A 181 2.95 4.70 18.57
C GLU A 181 2.47 5.03 19.99
N PRO A 182 1.32 5.71 20.12
CA PRO A 182 0.81 6.15 21.42
C PRO A 182 0.28 5.01 22.28
N SER A 183 0.17 3.77 21.79
CA SER A 183 -0.25 2.61 22.58
C SER A 183 0.86 2.02 23.45
N GLY A 184 2.13 2.42 23.22
CA GLY A 184 3.29 1.82 23.87
C GLY A 184 3.74 0.52 23.19
N LEU A 185 5.02 0.19 23.34
CA LEU A 185 5.70 -0.83 22.55
C LEU A 185 5.05 -2.24 22.62
N PRO A 186 4.76 -2.83 23.80
CA PRO A 186 4.17 -4.17 23.85
C PRO A 186 2.79 -4.22 23.16
N ALA A 187 1.93 -3.25 23.47
CA ALA A 187 0.59 -3.18 22.92
C ALA A 187 0.58 -2.92 21.39
N ALA A 188 1.47 -2.05 20.90
CA ALA A 188 1.63 -1.79 19.45
C ALA A 188 2.13 -3.00 18.65
N LEU A 189 2.89 -3.89 19.30
CA LEU A 189 3.35 -5.15 18.73
C LEU A 189 2.37 -6.32 18.94
N GLY A 190 1.30 -6.15 19.71
CA GLY A 190 0.41 -7.25 20.10
C GLY A 190 1.11 -8.32 20.95
N LEU A 191 2.08 -7.91 21.76
CA LEU A 191 2.87 -8.78 22.63
C LEU A 191 2.68 -8.42 24.10
N GLU A 192 2.91 -9.41 24.96
CA GLU A 192 3.15 -9.17 26.38
C GLU A 192 4.59 -8.66 26.58
N GLN A 193 4.85 -8.11 27.78
CA GLN A 193 6.16 -7.51 28.09
C GLN A 193 7.29 -8.54 27.96
N GLU A 194 7.04 -9.78 28.36
CA GLU A 194 7.96 -10.91 28.25
C GLU A 194 8.36 -11.17 26.79
N GLY A 195 7.43 -11.02 25.84
CA GLY A 195 7.70 -11.19 24.41
C GLY A 195 8.62 -10.09 23.88
N VAL A 196 8.39 -8.84 24.29
CA VAL A 196 9.28 -7.72 23.93
C VAL A 196 10.68 -7.94 24.51
N THR A 197 10.77 -8.33 25.78
CA THR A 197 12.05 -8.65 26.44
C THR A 197 12.78 -9.77 25.70
N ALA A 198 12.08 -10.84 25.31
CA ALA A 198 12.68 -11.94 24.57
C ALA A 198 13.26 -11.49 23.21
N VAL A 199 12.57 -10.62 22.47
CA VAL A 199 13.11 -10.03 21.22
C VAL A 199 14.38 -9.23 21.51
N MET A 200 14.34 -8.36 22.53
CA MET A 200 15.49 -7.52 22.91
C MET A 200 16.70 -8.37 23.30
N GLU A 201 16.53 -9.37 24.17
CA GLU A 201 17.62 -10.25 24.60
C GLU A 201 18.17 -11.12 23.46
N THR A 202 17.31 -11.57 22.55
CA THR A 202 17.71 -12.45 21.44
C THR A 202 18.45 -11.70 20.33
N TYR A 203 18.00 -10.49 19.97
CA TYR A 203 18.48 -9.79 18.77
C TYR A 203 19.29 -8.52 19.08
N PHE A 204 19.10 -7.93 20.26
CA PHE A 204 19.69 -6.65 20.66
C PHE A 204 20.18 -6.63 22.13
N PRO A 205 20.90 -7.67 22.62
CA PRO A 205 21.30 -7.75 24.03
C PRO A 205 22.24 -6.62 24.48
N GLY A 206 22.91 -5.95 23.53
CA GLY A 206 23.79 -4.81 23.80
C GLY A 206 23.13 -3.45 23.56
N ALA A 207 21.83 -3.39 23.24
CA ALA A 207 21.13 -2.13 23.09
C ALA A 207 20.68 -1.60 24.47
N ASP A 208 20.83 -0.30 24.69
CA ASP A 208 20.40 0.36 25.92
C ASP A 208 18.90 0.68 25.84
N PRO A 209 18.03 0.02 26.63
CA PRO A 209 16.60 0.27 26.62
C PRO A 209 16.26 1.73 26.96
N ASP A 210 16.96 2.35 27.90
CA ASP A 210 16.67 3.71 28.33
C ASP A 210 16.98 4.73 27.24
N ALA A 211 18.04 4.49 26.45
CA ALA A 211 18.38 5.33 25.29
C ALA A 211 17.38 5.15 24.13
N LEU A 212 16.87 3.94 23.92
CA LEU A 212 15.88 3.64 22.88
C LEU A 212 14.54 4.32 23.16
N PHE A 213 14.08 4.31 24.41
CA PHE A 213 12.78 4.84 24.80
C PHE A 213 12.75 6.35 25.04
N GLN A 214 13.89 7.03 25.04
CA GLN A 214 13.93 8.51 25.02
C GLN A 214 13.23 9.11 23.79
N HIS A 215 13.21 8.37 22.69
CA HIS A 215 12.55 8.78 21.44
C HIS A 215 11.13 8.21 21.29
N ALA A 216 10.66 7.40 22.25
CA ALA A 216 9.36 6.75 22.15
C ALA A 216 8.20 7.71 22.47
N THR A 217 7.08 7.50 21.79
CA THR A 217 5.83 8.22 22.07
C THR A 217 5.27 7.74 23.41
N PRO A 218 4.87 8.65 24.33
CA PRO A 218 4.28 8.24 25.60
C PRO A 218 3.00 7.42 25.42
N ALA A 219 2.90 6.29 26.13
CA ALA A 219 1.76 5.39 26.09
C ALA A 219 0.50 6.05 26.69
N ARG A 220 -0.41 6.53 25.82
CA ARG A 220 -1.67 7.20 26.17
C ARG A 220 -2.87 6.76 25.30
N GLY A 221 -2.64 5.88 24.34
CA GLY A 221 -3.63 5.41 23.37
C GLY A 221 -3.92 3.90 23.50
N VAL A 222 -4.94 3.46 22.78
CA VAL A 222 -5.32 2.05 22.66
C VAL A 222 -4.94 1.59 21.25
N PRO A 223 -4.27 0.43 21.08
CA PRO A 223 -3.95 -0.08 19.76
C PRO A 223 -5.22 -0.51 19.01
N PRO A 224 -5.20 -0.59 17.67
CA PRO A 224 -6.27 -1.18 16.89
C PRO A 224 -6.61 -2.62 17.35
N GLU A 225 -7.88 -3.00 17.27
CA GLU A 225 -8.32 -4.33 17.66
C GLU A 225 -7.75 -5.40 16.70
N THR A 226 -7.10 -6.41 17.28
CA THR A 226 -6.53 -7.53 16.51
C THR A 226 -7.62 -8.51 16.12
N ASN A 227 -7.65 -8.92 14.85
CA ASN A 227 -8.59 -9.93 14.39
C ASN A 227 -8.16 -11.34 14.89
N GLY A 228 -9.02 -11.97 15.69
CA GLY A 228 -8.73 -13.27 16.31
C GLY A 228 -8.59 -14.43 15.33
N ASP A 229 -9.33 -14.42 14.21
CA ASP A 229 -9.26 -15.47 13.18
C ASP A 229 -7.94 -15.38 12.41
N VAL A 230 -7.52 -14.15 12.06
CA VAL A 230 -6.21 -13.89 11.44
C VAL A 230 -5.08 -14.35 12.37
N LEU A 231 -5.18 -14.07 13.66
CA LEU A 231 -4.20 -14.55 14.64
C LEU A 231 -4.18 -16.08 14.71
N ALA A 232 -5.34 -16.73 14.73
CA ALA A 232 -5.45 -18.19 14.76
C ALA A 232 -4.80 -18.85 13.52
N ILE A 233 -5.01 -18.28 12.33
CA ILE A 233 -4.35 -18.71 11.09
C ILE A 233 -2.84 -18.55 11.21
N LEU A 234 -2.36 -17.37 11.62
CA LEU A 234 -0.92 -17.13 11.74
C LEU A 234 -0.25 -18.11 12.72
N LEU A 235 -0.91 -18.39 13.85
CA LEU A 235 -0.44 -19.35 14.84
C LEU A 235 -0.46 -20.80 14.34
N SER A 236 -1.42 -21.20 13.49
CA SER A 236 -1.46 -22.56 12.93
C SER A 236 -0.32 -22.85 11.95
N HIS A 237 0.31 -21.80 11.42
CA HIS A 237 1.46 -21.89 10.52
C HIS A 237 2.82 -21.76 11.24
N VAL A 238 2.84 -21.67 12.57
CA VAL A 238 4.09 -21.61 13.34
C VAL A 238 4.79 -22.97 13.28
N PRO A 239 6.04 -23.05 12.78
CA PRO A 239 6.80 -24.29 12.77
C PRO A 239 7.13 -24.74 14.21
N GLN A 240 7.27 -26.05 14.39
CA GLN A 240 7.59 -26.67 15.67
C GLN A 240 8.97 -27.33 15.63
N ASP A 241 9.67 -27.35 16.77
CA ASP A 241 10.91 -28.09 16.95
C ASP A 241 10.70 -29.61 17.04
N ALA A 242 11.79 -30.37 17.17
CA ALA A 242 11.74 -31.83 17.28
C ALA A 242 10.99 -32.33 18.54
N GLN A 243 10.71 -31.45 19.51
CA GLN A 243 9.95 -31.73 20.73
C GLN A 243 8.49 -31.27 20.61
N GLY A 244 8.06 -30.78 19.44
CA GLY A 244 6.71 -30.29 19.19
C GLY A 244 6.42 -28.93 19.83
N ARG A 245 7.46 -28.14 20.14
CA ARG A 245 7.31 -26.78 20.68
C ARG A 245 7.42 -25.76 19.55
N ASP A 246 6.52 -24.80 19.55
CA ASP A 246 6.54 -23.68 18.60
C ASP A 246 7.89 -22.95 18.63
N LEU A 247 8.43 -22.64 17.44
CA LEU A 247 9.66 -21.84 17.35
C LEU A 247 9.40 -20.42 17.89
N PRO A 248 10.15 -19.95 18.91
CA PRO A 248 9.82 -18.70 19.61
C PRO A 248 9.77 -17.47 18.69
N ALA A 249 10.73 -17.32 17.78
CA ALA A 249 10.77 -16.19 16.84
C ALA A 249 9.55 -16.17 15.91
N SER A 250 9.16 -17.33 15.37
CA SER A 250 7.98 -17.49 14.52
C SER A 250 6.69 -17.19 15.27
N ALA A 251 6.56 -17.67 16.52
CA ALA A 251 5.38 -17.41 17.35
C ALA A 251 5.23 -15.92 17.69
N LEU A 252 6.34 -15.23 17.99
CA LEU A 252 6.36 -13.77 18.20
C LEU A 252 5.96 -13.04 16.92
N LEU A 253 6.55 -13.40 15.77
CA LEU A 253 6.24 -12.77 14.49
C LEU A 253 4.77 -12.98 14.10
N ALA A 254 4.18 -14.15 14.34
CA ALA A 254 2.77 -14.42 14.08
C ALA A 254 1.84 -13.46 14.85
N ARG A 255 2.12 -13.20 16.14
CA ARG A 255 1.36 -12.24 16.95
C ARG A 255 1.53 -10.81 16.44
N ILE A 256 2.76 -10.42 16.12
CA ILE A 256 3.05 -9.10 15.56
C ILE A 256 2.33 -8.92 14.22
N LEU A 257 2.40 -9.88 13.31
CA LEU A 257 1.70 -9.84 12.02
C LEU A 257 0.19 -9.61 12.20
N ALA A 258 -0.44 -10.30 13.14
CA ALA A 258 -1.86 -10.13 13.44
C ALA A 258 -2.17 -8.70 13.93
N ALA A 259 -1.38 -8.19 14.87
CA ALA A 259 -1.54 -6.83 15.40
C ALA A 259 -1.31 -5.77 14.32
N ARG A 260 -0.23 -5.89 13.53
CA ARG A 260 0.09 -4.96 12.44
C ARG A 260 -0.93 -5.03 11.30
N ALA A 261 -1.57 -6.17 11.08
CA ALA A 261 -2.64 -6.32 10.08
C ALA A 261 -3.90 -5.52 10.43
N ALA A 262 -4.11 -5.15 11.70
CA ALA A 262 -5.22 -4.30 12.12
C ALA A 262 -5.05 -2.83 11.73
N HIS A 263 -3.83 -2.37 11.40
CA HIS A 263 -3.59 -1.00 10.94
C HIS A 263 -4.05 -0.80 9.50
N PRO A 264 -4.52 0.40 9.13
CA PRO A 264 -4.90 0.71 7.75
C PRO A 264 -3.70 0.62 6.80
N GLY A 265 -3.99 0.43 5.50
CA GLY A 265 -2.97 0.39 4.45
C GLY A 265 -2.22 -0.96 4.31
N HIS A 266 -0.99 -0.90 3.82
CA HIS A 266 -0.18 -2.08 3.50
C HIS A 266 0.52 -2.66 4.73
N LEU A 267 0.46 -3.98 4.91
CA LEU A 267 1.08 -4.67 6.06
C LEU A 267 2.59 -4.45 6.17
N TRP A 268 3.33 -4.44 5.06
CA TRP A 268 4.78 -4.21 5.11
C TRP A 268 5.12 -2.81 5.66
N ARG A 269 4.31 -1.79 5.33
CA ARG A 269 4.43 -0.44 5.90
C ARG A 269 4.05 -0.42 7.37
N ALA A 270 2.96 -1.12 7.73
CA ALA A 270 2.58 -1.27 9.13
C ALA A 270 3.72 -1.93 9.93
N MET A 271 4.48 -2.85 9.34
CA MET A 271 5.64 -3.46 9.98
C MET A 271 6.91 -2.59 9.98
N GLY A 272 6.86 -1.38 9.43
CA GLY A 272 8.02 -0.48 9.38
C GLY A 272 9.12 -0.90 8.40
N LEU A 273 8.84 -1.88 7.54
CA LEU A 273 9.80 -2.39 6.56
C LEU A 273 10.10 -1.34 5.51
N PHE A 274 11.31 -1.39 4.94
CA PHE A 274 11.77 -0.43 3.94
C PHE A 274 11.24 -0.80 2.56
N GLU A 275 11.16 -2.09 2.27
CA GLU A 275 10.78 -2.61 0.97
C GLU A 275 9.72 -3.71 1.09
N ARG A 276 8.78 -3.74 0.14
CA ARG A 276 7.69 -4.73 0.13
C ARG A 276 8.18 -6.20 0.14
N PRO A 277 9.23 -6.60 -0.62
CA PRO A 277 9.71 -7.99 -0.62
C PRO A 277 10.21 -8.48 0.74
N GLU A 278 10.64 -7.59 1.64
CA GLU A 278 11.15 -7.95 2.98
C GLU A 278 10.09 -8.68 3.81
N LEU A 279 8.81 -8.29 3.67
CA LEU A 279 7.70 -8.98 4.33
C LEU A 279 7.55 -10.42 3.84
N SER A 280 7.64 -10.63 2.52
CA SER A 280 7.50 -11.97 1.95
C SER A 280 8.68 -12.86 2.32
N ALA A 281 9.89 -12.29 2.37
CA ALA A 281 11.08 -12.98 2.82
C ALA A 281 11.00 -13.36 4.32
N ALA A 282 10.51 -12.46 5.17
CA ALA A 282 10.28 -12.74 6.59
C ALA A 282 9.26 -13.86 6.80
N ILE A 283 8.12 -13.82 6.07
CA ILE A 283 7.09 -14.86 6.15
C ILE A 283 7.63 -16.19 5.62
N ALA A 284 8.36 -16.22 4.50
CA ALA A 284 8.96 -17.44 3.99
C ALA A 284 9.96 -18.08 4.97
N ARG A 285 10.69 -17.27 5.75
CA ARG A 285 11.66 -17.75 6.73
C ARG A 285 11.01 -18.27 8.01
N HIS A 286 10.03 -17.54 8.54
CA HIS A 286 9.46 -17.80 9.86
C HIS A 286 8.15 -18.59 9.83
N LEU A 287 7.39 -18.52 8.74
CA LEU A 287 6.08 -19.18 8.54
C LEU A 287 6.05 -19.84 7.15
N PRO A 288 6.93 -20.83 6.87
CA PRO A 288 7.13 -21.36 5.51
C PRO A 288 5.87 -21.98 4.92
N THR A 289 5.04 -22.66 5.73
CA THR A 289 3.79 -23.26 5.25
C THR A 289 2.72 -22.20 4.91
N LEU A 290 2.77 -21.03 5.54
CA LEU A 290 1.93 -19.87 5.16
C LEU A 290 2.42 -19.28 3.83
N ALA A 291 3.74 -19.25 3.63
CA ALA A 291 4.37 -18.82 2.39
C ALA A 291 3.93 -19.69 1.20
N GLU A 292 3.97 -21.01 1.40
CA GLU A 292 3.52 -22.00 0.42
C GLU A 292 2.01 -21.89 0.13
N ALA A 293 1.19 -21.63 1.16
CA ALA A 293 -0.25 -21.46 1.00
C ALA A 293 -0.65 -20.23 0.17
N ASN A 294 0.20 -19.20 0.11
CA ASN A 294 0.00 -18.02 -0.74
C ASN A 294 0.63 -18.19 -2.14
N ASP A 295 0.31 -19.31 -2.79
CA ASP A 295 0.87 -19.76 -4.07
C ASP A 295 0.61 -18.80 -5.26
N ARG A 296 -0.44 -17.99 -5.17
CA ARG A 296 -0.83 -16.98 -6.18
C ARG A 296 -0.22 -15.60 -5.92
N GLY A 297 0.66 -15.45 -4.93
CA GLY A 297 1.33 -14.18 -4.63
C GLY A 297 0.38 -13.06 -4.24
N MET A 298 -0.72 -13.38 -3.53
CA MET A 298 -1.65 -12.39 -3.01
C MET A 298 -0.93 -11.46 -2.03
N ARG A 299 -1.39 -10.21 -1.93
CA ARG A 299 -0.90 -9.29 -0.91
C ARG A 299 -1.21 -9.88 0.47
N TRP A 300 -0.21 -9.94 1.36
CA TRP A 300 -0.29 -10.64 2.65
C TRP A 300 -1.51 -10.32 3.50
N LYS A 301 -1.81 -9.03 3.71
CA LYS A 301 -3.02 -8.63 4.45
C LYS A 301 -4.28 -9.23 3.80
N ARG A 302 -4.41 -9.11 2.48
CA ARG A 302 -5.56 -9.67 1.76
C ARG A 302 -5.64 -11.19 1.92
N PHE A 303 -4.52 -11.88 1.74
CA PHE A 303 -4.44 -13.33 1.89
C PHE A 303 -4.95 -13.77 3.27
N LEU A 304 -4.40 -13.20 4.35
CA LEU A 304 -4.77 -13.53 5.72
C LEU A 304 -6.26 -13.29 6.00
N PHE A 305 -6.81 -12.16 5.56
CA PHE A 305 -8.22 -11.86 5.77
C PHE A 305 -9.14 -12.74 4.90
N LYS A 306 -8.72 -13.14 3.69
CA LYS A 306 -9.45 -14.11 2.87
C LYS A 306 -9.52 -15.47 3.59
N GLU A 307 -8.39 -15.99 4.03
CA GLU A 307 -8.33 -17.27 4.75
C GLU A 307 -9.22 -17.24 6.01
N ALA A 308 -9.22 -16.12 6.75
CA ALA A 308 -10.10 -15.93 7.90
C ALA A 308 -11.59 -15.98 7.53
N CYS A 309 -11.97 -15.42 6.38
CA CYS A 309 -13.36 -15.44 5.91
C CYS A 309 -13.80 -16.83 5.45
N ASP A 310 -12.91 -17.57 4.79
CA ASP A 310 -13.19 -18.90 4.27
C ASP A 310 -13.40 -19.89 5.43
N LEU A 311 -12.62 -19.78 6.51
CA LEU A 311 -12.83 -20.54 7.75
C LEU A 311 -14.16 -20.21 8.45
N GLY A 312 -14.64 -18.97 8.32
CA GLY A 312 -15.93 -18.51 8.86
C GLY A 312 -17.17 -18.88 8.04
N GLY A 313 -17.04 -19.77 7.03
CA GLY A 313 -18.14 -20.23 6.20
C GLY A 313 -18.59 -19.23 5.12
N GLY A 314 -17.73 -18.30 4.70
CA GLY A 314 -18.01 -17.38 3.59
C GLY A 314 -18.99 -16.24 3.89
N THR A 315 -19.50 -16.14 5.12
CA THR A 315 -20.37 -15.06 5.56
C THR A 315 -19.57 -13.79 5.90
N MET A 316 -19.41 -12.93 4.88
CA MET A 316 -19.08 -11.50 4.95
C MET A 316 -17.81 -11.12 5.75
N CYS A 317 -16.77 -10.73 5.00
CA CYS A 317 -15.47 -10.30 5.52
C CYS A 317 -15.57 -9.13 6.53
N LYS A 318 -15.16 -9.38 7.78
CA LYS A 318 -14.96 -8.36 8.84
C LYS A 318 -13.53 -7.81 8.84
N SER A 319 -12.96 -7.53 7.66
CA SER A 319 -11.79 -6.65 7.63
C SER A 319 -12.30 -5.21 7.78
N PRO A 320 -11.90 -4.47 8.83
CA PRO A 320 -12.48 -3.15 9.12
C PRO A 320 -12.30 -2.14 7.98
N ASP A 321 -11.32 -2.38 7.08
CA ASP A 321 -10.97 -1.45 5.99
C ASP A 321 -11.16 -2.03 4.57
N CYS A 322 -11.68 -3.26 4.40
CA CYS A 322 -11.80 -3.83 3.05
C CYS A 322 -12.70 -2.98 2.14
N GLY A 323 -13.75 -2.37 2.67
CA GLY A 323 -14.66 -1.49 1.91
C GLY A 323 -14.05 -0.14 1.47
N ALA A 324 -12.84 0.19 1.93
CA ALA A 324 -12.08 1.39 1.55
C ALA A 324 -10.81 1.05 0.75
N CYS A 325 -10.55 -0.24 0.50
CA CYS A 325 -9.38 -0.72 -0.22
C CYS A 325 -9.55 -0.49 -1.73
N SER A 326 -8.59 0.21 -2.33
CA SER A 326 -8.48 0.49 -3.77
C SER A 326 -8.58 -0.73 -4.67
N ASP A 327 -8.22 -1.90 -4.14
CA ASP A 327 -8.12 -3.15 -4.89
C ASP A 327 -9.32 -4.09 -4.65
N TYR A 328 -10.35 -3.65 -3.92
CA TYR A 328 -11.51 -4.48 -3.55
C TYR A 328 -12.17 -5.19 -4.75
N ALA A 329 -12.36 -4.49 -5.87
CA ALA A 329 -12.97 -5.07 -7.08
C ALA A 329 -12.11 -6.19 -7.72
N LEU A 330 -10.79 -6.13 -7.58
CA LEU A 330 -9.86 -7.19 -8.02
C LEU A 330 -9.83 -8.39 -7.05
N CYS A 331 -10.54 -8.31 -5.94
CA CYS A 331 -10.63 -9.35 -4.92
C CYS A 331 -11.91 -10.19 -5.03
N PHE A 332 -12.96 -9.67 -5.71
CA PHE A 332 -14.30 -10.26 -5.75
C PHE A 332 -14.96 -10.19 -7.13
N ALA A 333 -14.18 -10.11 -8.21
CA ALA A 333 -14.74 -10.29 -9.54
C ALA A 333 -15.31 -11.73 -9.63
N PRO A 334 -16.55 -11.91 -10.11
CA PRO A 334 -17.04 -13.25 -10.43
C PRO A 334 -16.16 -13.87 -11.52
N ASP A 335 -15.95 -15.18 -11.42
CA ASP A 335 -15.17 -15.98 -12.38
C ASP A 335 -15.57 -15.73 -13.84
#